data_AF-G7JR97-F1
#
_entry.id   AF-G7JR97-F1
#
_cell.length_a   1.000
_cell.length_b   1.000
_cell.length_c   1.000
_cell.angle_alpha   90.00
_cell.angle_beta   90.00
_cell.angle_gamma   90.00
#
_symmetry.space_group_name_H-M   'P 1'
#
loop_
_entity.id
_entity.type
_entity.pdbx_description
1 polymer ?
#
loop_
_entity_poly.entity_id
_entity_poly.type
_entity_poly.pdbx_seq_one_letter_code
_entity_poly.pdbx_strand_id
1 'polypeptide(L)'
;MKGMLTLHLWNPPPRFYTPSLSTKPPLSISATSSPELLTAKERRRLRNERRESNATNWKEEVENKLIQKTKKVNKSWKDELNLDNLMKLGPQWWGVRVSRVKGQYTAEALARSLAKFFPDIEFKVYAPAIHEKKRLKSGSISVKSKPLFPGCIFLRCELNKPLHDYIKEYEGVGGFIGSKVGNTKKQINKPRPVAEDDMEAIFKQAKVEQENADKAFEEEEKKAAVNSGNPNKELESDVSKAIVDSKPKRGSRKTSNQLTITEEASSAKKKPKLVTGSTVQIISGSFLGFAGTLKKLNSKTKMATVHFTMFGKENIVDLDVSEIVPETN
;
A
#
# COMPACT_ATOMS: atom_id res chain seq x y z
N MET A 1 10.93 47.22 48.13
CA MET A 1 11.26 47.21 46.70
C MET A 1 10.25 46.33 45.96
N LYS A 2 9.24 46.95 45.34
CA LYS A 2 8.16 46.27 44.61
C LYS A 2 8.53 46.30 43.12
N GLY A 3 8.80 45.14 42.52
CA GLY A 3 9.07 45.00 41.09
C GLY A 3 7.77 44.85 40.30
N MET A 4 7.41 45.87 39.53
CA MET A 4 6.38 45.80 38.49
C MET A 4 6.95 45.06 37.27
N LEU A 5 6.32 43.96 36.87
CA LEU A 5 6.52 43.32 35.57
C LEU A 5 5.42 43.79 34.63
N THR A 6 5.79 44.62 33.65
CA THR A 6 4.91 45.04 32.55
C THR A 6 4.90 43.98 31.45
N LEU A 7 3.74 43.36 31.24
CA LEU A 7 3.47 42.49 30.10
C LEU A 7 3.28 43.34 28.84
N HIS A 8 4.23 43.28 27.90
CA HIS A 8 4.05 43.83 26.56
C HIS A 8 3.13 42.90 25.75
N LEU A 9 1.89 43.35 25.56
CA LEU A 9 0.91 42.73 24.68
C LEU A 9 1.25 43.12 23.22
N TRP A 10 1.80 42.18 22.45
CA TRP A 10 2.05 42.37 21.02
C TRP A 10 0.72 42.37 20.26
N ASN A 11 0.35 43.51 19.67
CA ASN A 11 -0.86 43.67 18.88
C ASN A 11 -0.49 43.83 17.39
N PRO A 12 -0.79 42.87 16.50
CA PRO A 12 -0.45 43.02 15.09
C PRO A 12 -1.40 44.03 14.41
N PRO A 13 -0.93 44.82 13.43
CA PRO A 13 -1.75 45.83 12.77
C PRO A 13 -2.81 45.18 11.84
N PRO A 14 -3.94 45.89 11.59
CA PRO A 14 -5.00 45.38 10.73
C PRO A 14 -4.51 45.25 9.28
N ARG A 15 -4.66 44.06 8.70
CA ARG A 15 -4.40 43.82 7.27
C ARG A 15 -5.53 44.44 6.45
N PHE A 16 -5.25 45.56 5.79
CA PHE A 16 -6.13 46.07 4.73
C PHE A 16 -5.96 45.20 3.48
N TYR A 17 -7.04 44.51 3.10
CA TYR A 17 -7.12 43.79 1.83
C TYR A 17 -7.37 44.81 0.71
N THR A 18 -6.38 45.06 -0.14
CA THR A 18 -6.57 45.78 -1.39
C THR A 18 -6.92 44.77 -2.49
N PRO A 19 -8.04 44.93 -3.23
CA PRO A 19 -8.29 44.11 -4.40
C PRO A 19 -7.39 44.63 -5.53
N SER A 20 -6.41 43.80 -5.95
CA SER A 20 -5.64 44.07 -7.15
C SER A 20 -6.53 43.91 -8.38
N LEU A 21 -6.91 45.03 -9.01
CA LEU A 21 -7.47 45.00 -10.36
C LEU A 21 -6.37 44.55 -11.33
N SER A 22 -6.47 43.30 -11.79
CA SER A 22 -5.73 42.81 -12.95
C SER A 22 -6.29 43.48 -14.20
N THR A 23 -5.64 44.53 -14.65
CA THR A 23 -5.92 45.19 -15.93
C THR A 23 -5.41 44.29 -17.05
N LYS A 24 -6.30 43.56 -17.72
CA LYS A 24 -6.00 42.95 -19.02
C LYS A 24 -5.89 44.07 -20.06
N PRO A 25 -4.95 44.01 -21.02
CA PRO A 25 -4.88 44.99 -22.10
C PRO A 25 -6.07 44.78 -23.06
N PRO A 26 -6.69 45.84 -23.60
CA PRO A 26 -7.68 45.67 -24.63
C PRO A 26 -7.00 45.31 -25.95
N LEU A 27 -7.45 44.20 -26.52
CA LEU A 27 -7.20 43.79 -27.90
C LEU A 27 -7.69 44.88 -28.87
N SER A 28 -6.87 45.13 -29.88
CA SER A 28 -7.18 45.95 -31.05
C SER A 28 -8.44 45.46 -31.74
N ILE A 29 -9.41 46.35 -31.93
CA ILE A 29 -10.56 46.13 -32.82
C ILE A 29 -10.54 47.23 -33.86
N SER A 30 -10.08 46.88 -35.06
CA SER A 30 -10.36 47.62 -36.28
C SER A 30 -11.80 47.33 -36.67
N ALA A 31 -12.68 48.32 -36.67
CA ALA A 31 -13.97 48.25 -37.37
C ALA A 31 -14.47 49.67 -37.69
N THR A 32 -14.27 50.07 -38.93
CA THR A 32 -15.02 51.13 -39.59
C THR A 32 -16.48 50.71 -39.73
N SER A 33 -17.41 51.42 -39.09
CA SER A 33 -18.76 51.75 -39.62
C SER A 33 -19.59 52.55 -38.59
N SER A 34 -19.93 53.77 -38.99
CA SER A 34 -21.07 54.63 -38.57
C SER A 34 -21.59 54.60 -37.11
N PRO A 35 -21.53 55.74 -36.37
CA PRO A 35 -22.28 55.89 -35.14
C PRO A 35 -23.76 56.16 -35.45
N GLU A 36 -24.62 55.16 -35.33
CA GLU A 36 -26.05 55.40 -35.16
C GLU A 36 -26.26 56.24 -33.89
N LEU A 37 -26.76 57.46 -34.06
CA LEU A 37 -27.11 58.38 -32.98
C LEU A 37 -28.36 57.87 -32.25
N LEU A 38 -28.20 56.85 -31.41
CA LEU A 38 -29.28 56.37 -30.54
C LEU A 38 -29.78 57.51 -29.66
N THR A 39 -31.10 57.72 -29.67
CA THR A 39 -31.77 58.78 -28.90
C THR A 39 -31.56 58.53 -27.40
N ALA A 40 -31.57 59.59 -26.57
CA ALA A 40 -31.39 59.46 -25.11
C ALA A 40 -32.36 58.45 -24.46
N LYS A 41 -33.56 58.29 -25.04
CA LYS A 41 -34.57 57.29 -24.64
C LYS A 41 -34.14 55.85 -24.98
N GLU A 42 -33.56 55.63 -26.16
CA GLU A 42 -33.01 54.33 -26.58
C GLU A 42 -31.78 53.94 -25.77
N ARG A 43 -30.90 54.90 -25.43
CA ARG A 43 -29.77 54.65 -24.52
C ARG A 43 -30.22 54.30 -23.09
N ARG A 44 -31.37 54.81 -22.65
CA ARG A 44 -31.99 54.39 -21.37
C ARG A 44 -32.59 53.00 -21.48
N ARG A 45 -33.29 52.71 -22.59
CA ARG A 45 -33.87 51.39 -22.85
C ARG A 45 -32.79 50.32 -22.93
N LEU A 46 -31.70 50.54 -23.66
CA LEU A 46 -30.57 49.62 -23.78
C LEU A 46 -29.84 49.40 -22.44
N ARG A 47 -29.71 50.44 -21.61
CA ARG A 47 -29.18 50.30 -20.24
C ARG A 47 -30.13 49.51 -19.35
N ASN A 48 -31.44 49.69 -19.52
CA ASN A 48 -32.43 48.96 -18.74
C ASN A 48 -32.50 47.50 -19.16
N GLU A 49 -32.48 47.23 -20.46
CA GLU A 49 -32.46 45.89 -21.05
C GLU A 49 -31.17 45.14 -20.68
N ARG A 50 -30.01 45.82 -20.62
CA ARG A 50 -28.76 45.27 -20.08
C ARG A 50 -28.83 44.96 -18.58
N ARG A 51 -29.58 45.74 -17.81
CA ARG A 51 -29.83 45.42 -16.39
C ARG A 51 -30.77 44.23 -16.24
N GLU A 52 -31.82 44.16 -17.04
CA GLU A 52 -32.85 43.10 -16.97
C GLU A 52 -32.30 41.75 -17.45
N SER A 53 -31.56 41.71 -18.57
CA SER A 53 -30.89 40.51 -19.09
C SER A 53 -29.78 39.97 -18.19
N ASN A 54 -29.03 40.86 -17.53
CA ASN A 54 -28.00 40.44 -16.58
C ASN A 54 -28.64 40.02 -15.24
N ALA A 55 -29.78 40.62 -14.87
CA ALA A 55 -30.53 40.32 -13.64
C ALA A 55 -31.15 38.91 -13.63
N THR A 56 -31.65 38.43 -14.76
CA THR A 56 -32.19 37.07 -14.89
C THR A 56 -31.08 36.02 -14.85
N ASN A 57 -29.96 36.27 -15.54
CA ASN A 57 -28.85 35.32 -15.64
C ASN A 57 -28.20 35.02 -14.28
N TRP A 58 -27.89 36.05 -13.46
CA TRP A 58 -27.28 35.78 -12.13
C TRP A 58 -28.25 35.09 -11.18
N LYS A 59 -29.56 35.42 -11.27
CA LYS A 59 -30.59 34.85 -10.40
C LYS A 59 -30.78 33.37 -10.72
N GLU A 60 -30.87 33.02 -11.99
CA GLU A 60 -30.94 31.64 -12.47
C GLU A 60 -29.66 30.86 -12.15
N GLU A 61 -28.48 31.47 -12.26
CA GLU A 61 -27.22 30.82 -11.92
C GLU A 61 -27.09 30.54 -10.41
N VAL A 62 -27.55 31.47 -9.57
CA VAL A 62 -27.61 31.30 -8.11
C VAL A 62 -28.65 30.25 -7.74
N GLU A 63 -29.83 30.27 -8.36
CA GLU A 63 -30.90 29.30 -8.13
C GLU A 63 -30.46 27.89 -8.55
N ASN A 64 -29.80 27.75 -9.70
CA ASN A 64 -29.16 26.50 -10.14
C ASN A 64 -28.05 26.03 -9.18
N LYS A 65 -27.22 26.94 -8.65
CA LYS A 65 -26.21 26.61 -7.62
C LYS A 65 -26.82 26.19 -6.29
N LEU A 66 -27.99 26.73 -5.94
CA LEU A 66 -28.76 26.36 -4.75
C LEU A 66 -29.46 25.01 -4.93
N ILE A 67 -29.98 24.72 -6.13
CA ILE A 67 -30.56 23.42 -6.50
C ILE A 67 -29.47 22.34 -6.54
N GLN A 68 -28.27 22.65 -7.08
CA GLN A 68 -27.13 21.73 -7.09
C GLN A 68 -26.50 21.51 -5.72
N LYS A 69 -26.63 22.46 -4.79
CA LYS A 69 -26.35 22.22 -3.37
C LYS A 69 -27.45 21.33 -2.82
N THR A 70 -27.32 20.03 -3.07
CA THR A 70 -28.05 19.00 -2.31
C THR A 70 -27.99 19.39 -0.84
N LYS A 71 -29.14 19.66 -0.21
CA LYS A 71 -29.20 19.99 1.21
C LYS A 71 -28.37 18.95 1.94
N LYS A 72 -27.28 19.37 2.60
CA LYS A 72 -26.50 18.48 3.45
C LYS A 72 -27.47 17.98 4.51
N VAL A 73 -27.96 16.75 4.35
CA VAL A 73 -28.73 16.10 5.40
C VAL A 73 -27.76 16.03 6.58
N ASN A 74 -28.05 16.78 7.63
CA ASN A 74 -27.27 16.77 8.86
C ASN A 74 -27.42 15.37 9.47
N LYS A 75 -26.60 14.43 8.99
CA LYS A 75 -26.51 13.09 9.56
C LYS A 75 -25.99 13.28 10.98
N SER A 76 -26.76 12.81 11.95
CA SER A 76 -26.31 12.80 13.34
C SER A 76 -25.01 12.02 13.41
N TRP A 77 -24.02 12.47 14.18
CA TRP A 77 -22.74 11.76 14.30
C TRP A 77 -22.90 10.28 14.70
N LYS A 78 -24.02 9.94 15.38
CA LYS A 78 -24.42 8.56 15.69
C LYS A 78 -24.82 7.77 14.43
N ASP A 79 -25.47 8.39 13.44
CA ASP A 79 -25.84 7.75 12.18
C ASP A 79 -24.64 7.38 11.33
N GLU A 80 -23.57 8.17 11.37
CA GLU A 80 -22.34 7.88 10.62
C GLU A 80 -21.59 6.65 11.16
N LEU A 81 -21.78 6.37 12.45
CA LEU A 81 -21.28 5.20 13.19
C LEU A 81 -22.21 3.99 13.10
N ASN A 82 -23.45 4.13 12.59
CA ASN A 82 -24.38 3.01 12.46
C ASN A 82 -23.93 2.08 11.33
N LEU A 83 -23.53 0.85 11.71
CA LEU A 83 -23.16 -0.21 10.77
C LEU A 83 -24.34 -0.64 9.89
N ASP A 84 -25.58 -0.42 10.30
CA ASP A 84 -26.77 -0.76 9.51
C ASP A 84 -26.87 0.03 8.19
N ASN A 85 -26.14 1.15 8.07
CA ASN A 85 -26.02 1.84 6.78
C ASN A 85 -25.19 1.05 5.75
N LEU A 86 -24.38 0.08 6.18
CA LEU A 86 -23.62 -0.79 5.29
C LEU A 86 -24.53 -1.80 4.59
N MET A 87 -25.61 -2.24 5.25
CA MET A 87 -26.64 -3.09 4.66
C MET A 87 -27.26 -2.45 3.42
N LYS A 88 -27.46 -1.12 3.42
CA LYS A 88 -28.03 -0.37 2.29
C LYS A 88 -27.14 -0.37 1.04
N LEU A 89 -25.85 -0.69 1.18
CA LEU A 89 -24.92 -0.83 0.04
C LEU A 89 -25.13 -2.17 -0.69
N GLY A 90 -25.97 -3.06 -0.15
CA GLY A 90 -26.19 -4.39 -0.67
C GLY A 90 -25.01 -5.32 -0.45
N PRO A 91 -24.93 -6.42 -1.22
CA PRO A 91 -23.87 -7.40 -1.10
C PRO A 91 -22.53 -6.82 -1.54
N GLN A 92 -21.60 -6.67 -0.60
CA GLN A 92 -20.27 -6.13 -0.85
C GLN A 92 -19.20 -7.12 -0.40
N TRP A 93 -18.00 -7.00 -0.98
CA TRP A 93 -16.83 -7.73 -0.52
C TRP A 93 -16.20 -7.03 0.69
N TRP A 94 -15.90 -7.81 1.72
CA TRP A 94 -15.29 -7.34 2.96
C TRP A 94 -14.00 -8.11 3.21
N GLY A 95 -12.91 -7.40 3.47
CA GLY A 95 -11.68 -8.01 3.97
C GLY A 95 -11.80 -8.32 5.45
N VAL A 96 -11.49 -9.55 5.84
CA VAL A 96 -11.46 -9.99 7.24
C VAL A 96 -10.06 -10.48 7.59
N ARG A 97 -9.54 -10.03 8.73
CA ARG A 97 -8.25 -10.49 9.26
C ARG A 97 -8.45 -11.81 9.96
N VAL A 98 -7.59 -12.78 9.68
CA VAL A 98 -7.58 -14.09 10.34
C VAL A 98 -6.19 -14.45 10.84
N SER A 99 -6.11 -15.49 11.66
CA SER A 99 -4.84 -16.10 12.04
C SER A 99 -4.04 -16.53 10.81
N ARG A 100 -2.75 -16.21 10.76
CA ARG A 100 -1.88 -16.57 9.62
C ARG A 100 -1.69 -18.08 9.47
N VAL A 101 -1.66 -18.81 10.60
CA VAL A 101 -1.39 -20.25 10.63
C VAL A 101 -2.62 -21.05 10.26
N LYS A 102 -3.79 -20.69 10.82
CA LYS A 102 -5.05 -21.43 10.64
C LYS A 102 -5.99 -20.77 9.62
N GLY A 103 -5.51 -19.81 8.83
CA GLY A 103 -6.37 -18.93 8.02
C GLY A 103 -7.33 -19.65 7.06
N GLN A 104 -6.86 -20.69 6.37
CA GLN A 104 -7.71 -21.49 5.47
C GLN A 104 -8.79 -22.27 6.24
N TYR A 105 -8.40 -22.94 7.32
CA TYR A 105 -9.34 -23.64 8.19
C TYR A 105 -10.38 -22.69 8.78
N THR A 106 -9.95 -21.52 9.27
CA THR A 106 -10.85 -20.48 9.78
C THR A 106 -11.81 -20.00 8.70
N ALA A 107 -11.37 -19.86 7.45
CA ALA A 107 -12.24 -19.46 6.34
C ALA A 107 -13.38 -20.48 6.10
N GLU A 108 -13.03 -21.76 6.00
CA GLU A 108 -14.01 -22.83 5.81
C GLU A 108 -14.95 -22.99 7.00
N ALA A 109 -14.40 -22.97 8.22
CA ALA A 109 -15.18 -23.09 9.45
C ALA A 109 -16.14 -21.91 9.62
N LEU A 110 -15.67 -20.68 9.34
CA LEU A 110 -16.50 -19.48 9.35
C LEU A 110 -17.62 -19.58 8.30
N ALA A 111 -17.32 -20.01 7.08
CA ALA A 111 -18.33 -20.20 6.03
C ALA A 111 -19.45 -21.15 6.47
N ARG A 112 -19.09 -22.32 7.04
CA ARG A 112 -20.06 -23.29 7.57
C ARG A 112 -20.87 -22.71 8.73
N SER A 113 -20.22 -21.95 9.60
CA SER A 113 -20.87 -21.30 10.74
C SER A 113 -21.89 -20.26 10.29
N LEU A 114 -21.50 -19.39 9.36
CA LEU A 114 -22.38 -18.35 8.81
C LEU A 114 -23.61 -18.95 8.13
N ALA A 115 -23.43 -19.98 7.29
CA ALA A 115 -24.54 -20.68 6.65
C ALA A 115 -25.50 -21.33 7.67
N LYS A 116 -25.00 -21.75 8.85
CA LYS A 116 -25.81 -22.36 9.90
C LYS A 116 -26.61 -21.33 10.71
N PHE A 117 -25.99 -20.20 11.07
CA PHE A 117 -26.60 -19.20 11.97
C PHE A 117 -27.39 -18.12 11.23
N PHE A 118 -27.11 -17.90 9.94
CA PHE A 118 -27.73 -16.88 9.11
C PHE A 118 -28.17 -17.47 7.75
N PRO A 119 -29.14 -18.39 7.73
CA PRO A 119 -29.55 -19.07 6.49
C PRO A 119 -30.18 -18.14 5.45
N ASP A 120 -30.72 -17.00 5.88
CA ASP A 120 -31.40 -16.03 5.01
C ASP A 120 -30.43 -15.14 4.20
N ILE A 121 -29.13 -15.17 4.52
CA ILE A 121 -28.12 -14.32 3.90
C ILE A 121 -27.19 -15.17 3.02
N GLU A 122 -26.98 -14.74 1.78
CA GLU A 122 -26.00 -15.38 0.89
C GLU A 122 -24.58 -14.93 1.26
N PHE A 123 -23.72 -15.91 1.58
CA PHE A 123 -22.30 -15.67 1.89
C PHE A 123 -21.39 -16.31 0.84
N LYS A 124 -20.39 -15.56 0.36
CA LYS A 124 -19.26 -16.14 -0.41
C LYS A 124 -17.96 -15.87 0.32
N VAL A 125 -17.28 -16.93 0.71
CA VAL A 125 -15.97 -16.84 1.36
C VAL A 125 -14.89 -17.21 0.35
N TYR A 126 -13.91 -16.32 0.21
CA TYR A 126 -12.77 -16.52 -0.66
C TYR A 126 -11.47 -16.35 0.13
N ALA A 127 -10.68 -17.42 0.19
CA ALA A 127 -9.36 -17.44 0.80
C ALA A 127 -8.35 -17.83 -0.29
N PRO A 128 -7.65 -16.86 -0.91
CA PRO A 128 -6.75 -17.16 -2.02
C PRO A 128 -5.58 -18.00 -1.52
N ALA A 129 -5.41 -19.17 -2.14
CA ALA A 129 -4.43 -20.18 -1.79
C ALA A 129 -3.86 -20.82 -3.05
N ILE A 130 -2.55 -21.02 -3.06
CA ILE A 130 -1.81 -21.68 -4.13
C ILE A 130 -1.51 -23.11 -3.71
N HIS A 131 -1.80 -24.07 -4.57
CA HIS A 131 -1.50 -25.46 -4.35
C HIS A 131 -0.15 -25.80 -4.99
N GLU A 132 0.91 -25.82 -4.18
CA GLU A 132 2.24 -26.25 -4.60
C GLU A 132 2.30 -27.79 -4.60
N LYS A 133 2.55 -28.38 -5.77
CA LYS A 133 2.77 -29.83 -5.93
C LYS A 133 4.26 -30.11 -5.84
N LYS A 134 4.65 -31.17 -5.12
CA LYS A 134 6.04 -31.67 -5.07
C LYS A 134 6.05 -33.19 -5.10
N ARG A 135 6.95 -33.79 -5.91
CA ARG A 135 7.18 -35.24 -5.89
C ARG A 135 8.01 -35.61 -4.68
N LEU A 136 7.54 -36.58 -3.91
CA LEU A 136 8.30 -37.22 -2.86
C LEU A 136 9.22 -38.28 -3.46
N LYS A 137 10.27 -38.66 -2.71
CA LYS A 137 11.19 -39.76 -3.10
C LYS A 137 10.46 -41.10 -3.26
N SER A 138 9.29 -41.25 -2.63
CA SER A 138 8.39 -42.39 -2.74
C SER A 138 7.54 -42.40 -4.03
N GLY A 139 7.66 -41.40 -4.91
CA GLY A 139 6.88 -41.26 -6.14
C GLY A 139 5.50 -40.60 -5.97
N SER A 140 4.99 -40.48 -4.74
CA SER A 140 3.73 -39.79 -4.45
C SER A 140 3.85 -38.26 -4.57
N ILE A 141 2.76 -37.60 -4.93
CA ILE A 141 2.68 -36.13 -5.03
C ILE A 141 2.18 -35.58 -3.69
N SER A 142 2.96 -34.71 -3.07
CA SER A 142 2.53 -33.90 -1.93
C SER A 142 1.97 -32.58 -2.44
N VAL A 143 0.73 -32.26 -2.08
CA VAL A 143 0.09 -30.97 -2.37
C VAL A 143 0.08 -30.15 -1.09
N LYS A 144 0.74 -28.99 -1.10
CA LYS A 144 0.73 -28.05 0.04
C LYS A 144 0.00 -26.79 -0.37
N SER A 145 -0.99 -26.40 0.44
CA SER A 145 -1.71 -25.15 0.24
C SER A 145 -0.93 -24.00 0.90
N LYS A 146 -0.53 -23.02 0.09
CA LYS A 146 0.17 -21.82 0.52
C LYS A 146 -0.76 -20.62 0.33
N PRO A 147 -1.22 -19.97 1.41
CA PRO A 147 -2.07 -18.78 1.30
C PRO A 147 -1.36 -17.66 0.53
N LEU A 148 -2.03 -17.05 -0.44
CA LEU A 148 -1.53 -15.90 -1.19
C LEU A 148 -1.42 -14.67 -0.28
N PHE A 149 -2.46 -14.44 0.54
CA PHE A 149 -2.51 -13.37 1.52
C PHE A 149 -2.66 -13.96 2.93
N PRO A 150 -1.55 -14.31 3.61
CA PRO A 150 -1.61 -14.91 4.93
C PRO A 150 -2.25 -13.96 5.94
N GLY A 151 -3.31 -14.43 6.59
CA GLY A 151 -4.06 -13.65 7.58
C GLY A 151 -5.13 -12.73 7.00
N CYS A 152 -5.46 -12.88 5.71
CA CYS A 152 -6.57 -12.17 5.06
C CYS A 152 -7.52 -13.15 4.38
N ILE A 153 -8.81 -12.97 4.58
CA ILE A 153 -9.87 -13.65 3.84
C ILE A 153 -10.86 -12.60 3.32
N PHE A 154 -11.57 -12.92 2.25
CA PHE A 154 -12.57 -12.05 1.65
C PHE A 154 -13.95 -12.68 1.81
N LEU A 155 -14.91 -11.88 2.29
CA LEU A 155 -16.28 -12.31 2.53
C LEU A 155 -17.22 -11.40 1.75
N ARG A 156 -18.02 -11.97 0.84
CA ARG A 156 -19.12 -11.26 0.19
C ARG A 156 -20.41 -11.48 0.98
N CYS A 157 -21.00 -10.41 1.51
CA CYS A 157 -22.28 -10.45 2.21
C CYS A 157 -22.88 -9.04 2.40
N GLU A 158 -24.16 -9.01 2.78
CA GLU A 158 -24.81 -7.81 3.32
C GLU A 158 -24.47 -7.67 4.80
N LEU A 159 -23.66 -6.66 5.15
CA LEU A 159 -23.08 -6.56 6.48
C LEU A 159 -24.00 -5.83 7.46
N ASN A 160 -24.54 -6.58 8.42
CA ASN A 160 -25.37 -6.08 9.52
C ASN A 160 -24.56 -5.95 10.82
N LYS A 161 -25.06 -5.16 11.78
CA LYS A 161 -24.46 -5.09 13.12
C LYS A 161 -24.31 -6.46 13.84
N PRO A 162 -25.37 -7.31 13.97
CA PRO A 162 -25.24 -8.61 14.62
C PRO A 162 -24.24 -9.53 13.90
N LEU A 163 -24.22 -9.49 12.56
CA LEU A 163 -23.30 -10.27 11.75
C LEU A 163 -21.85 -9.80 11.93
N HIS A 164 -21.63 -8.48 11.95
CA HIS A 164 -20.33 -7.88 12.21
C HIS A 164 -19.79 -8.31 13.59
N ASP A 165 -20.63 -8.23 14.62
CA ASP A 165 -20.24 -8.59 15.99
C ASP A 165 -19.96 -10.10 16.10
N TYR A 166 -20.80 -10.93 15.46
CA TYR A 166 -20.60 -12.37 15.36
C TYR A 166 -19.27 -12.76 14.70
N ILE A 167 -18.95 -12.18 13.55
CA ILE A 167 -17.69 -12.47 12.83
C ILE A 167 -16.49 -12.02 13.65
N LYS A 168 -16.58 -10.89 14.36
CA LYS A 168 -15.50 -10.37 15.19
C LYS A 168 -15.21 -11.24 16.42
N GLU A 169 -16.24 -11.87 16.99
CA GLU A 169 -16.11 -12.77 18.14
C GLU A 169 -15.64 -14.18 17.75
N TYR A 170 -15.71 -14.53 16.46
CA TYR A 170 -15.34 -15.85 15.96
C TYR A 170 -13.85 -16.19 16.21
N GLU A 171 -13.59 -17.45 16.58
CA GLU A 171 -12.24 -17.90 16.91
C GLU A 171 -11.29 -17.78 15.70
N GLY A 172 -10.15 -17.11 15.91
CA GLY A 172 -9.15 -16.93 14.88
C GLY A 172 -9.42 -15.76 13.93
N VAL A 173 -10.51 -15.00 14.13
CA VAL A 173 -10.78 -13.74 13.42
C VAL A 173 -10.24 -12.55 14.23
N GLY A 174 -9.45 -11.69 13.58
CA GLY A 174 -8.89 -10.46 14.15
C GLY A 174 -9.74 -9.21 13.89
N GLY A 175 -10.89 -9.38 13.22
CA GLY A 175 -11.81 -8.32 12.82
C GLY A 175 -11.65 -7.86 11.37
N PHE A 176 -12.45 -6.89 10.96
CA PHE A 176 -12.50 -6.42 9.58
C PHE A 176 -11.36 -5.48 9.20
N ILE A 177 -11.06 -5.43 7.90
CA ILE A 177 -10.20 -4.43 7.29
C ILE A 177 -11.01 -3.16 7.07
N GLY A 178 -10.51 -2.05 7.59
CA GLY A 178 -11.30 -0.84 7.70
C GLY A 178 -10.54 0.34 8.29
N SER A 179 -11.27 1.44 8.47
CA SER A 179 -10.75 2.67 9.06
C SER A 179 -11.21 2.81 10.51
N LYS A 180 -10.33 3.31 11.37
CA LYS A 180 -10.70 3.70 12.73
C LYS A 180 -11.57 4.96 12.65
N VAL A 181 -12.83 4.83 13.03
CA VAL A 181 -13.80 5.93 13.10
C VAL A 181 -14.22 6.15 14.55
N GLY A 182 -14.61 7.39 14.86
CA GLY A 182 -15.03 7.80 16.19
C GLY A 182 -14.07 8.78 16.86
N ASN A 183 -14.39 9.16 18.08
CA ASN A 183 -13.60 10.12 18.86
C ASN A 183 -12.48 9.39 19.62
N THR A 184 -11.47 10.10 20.12
CA THR A 184 -10.32 9.57 20.87
C THR A 184 -10.71 8.61 22.00
N LYS A 185 -11.91 8.78 22.59
CA LYS A 185 -12.44 7.95 23.67
C LYS A 185 -13.22 6.70 23.22
N LYS A 186 -13.77 6.69 22.00
CA LYS A 186 -14.59 5.59 21.47
C LYS A 186 -14.25 5.39 19.99
N GLN A 187 -13.19 4.63 19.74
CA GLN A 187 -12.77 4.26 18.39
C GLN A 187 -13.34 2.89 18.03
N ILE A 188 -13.96 2.80 16.86
CA ILE A 188 -14.45 1.56 16.28
C ILE A 188 -13.78 1.39 14.92
N ASN A 189 -13.40 0.16 14.58
CA ASN A 189 -12.91 -0.14 13.24
C ASN A 189 -14.12 -0.34 12.33
N LYS A 190 -14.41 0.63 11.46
CA LYS A 190 -15.52 0.53 10.51
C LYS A 190 -15.03 -0.25 9.28
N PRO A 191 -15.67 -1.38 8.95
CA PRO A 191 -15.29 -2.19 7.80
C PRO A 191 -15.39 -1.37 6.51
N ARG A 192 -14.40 -1.53 5.65
CA ARG A 192 -14.34 -0.88 4.33
C ARG A 192 -14.73 -1.93 3.26
N PRO A 193 -15.69 -1.63 2.38
CA PRO A 193 -15.99 -2.51 1.26
C PRO A 193 -14.80 -2.52 0.29
N VAL A 194 -14.47 -3.69 -0.23
CA VAL A 194 -13.47 -3.91 -1.27
C VAL A 194 -14.16 -3.70 -2.61
N ALA A 195 -13.53 -2.94 -3.51
CA ALA A 195 -14.07 -2.74 -4.84
C ALA A 195 -14.01 -4.05 -5.65
N GLU A 196 -14.97 -4.25 -6.56
CA GLU A 196 -14.97 -5.46 -7.41
C GLU A 196 -13.70 -5.52 -8.27
N ASP A 197 -13.21 -4.38 -8.77
CA ASP A 197 -11.95 -4.29 -9.53
C ASP A 197 -10.74 -4.83 -8.74
N ASP A 198 -10.68 -4.55 -7.44
CA ASP A 198 -9.62 -5.04 -6.55
C ASP A 198 -9.74 -6.56 -6.35
N MET A 199 -10.97 -7.07 -6.21
CA MET A 199 -11.23 -8.51 -6.10
C MET A 199 -10.88 -9.24 -7.40
N GLU A 200 -11.21 -8.66 -8.55
CA GLU A 200 -10.82 -9.19 -9.86
C GLU A 200 -9.30 -9.25 -10.02
N ALA A 201 -8.58 -8.22 -9.59
CA ALA A 201 -7.12 -8.21 -9.60
C ALA A 201 -6.56 -9.35 -8.74
N ILE A 202 -7.13 -9.56 -7.54
CA ILE A 202 -6.79 -10.67 -6.66
C ILE A 202 -7.07 -12.03 -7.31
N PHE A 203 -8.22 -12.21 -7.97
CA PHE A 203 -8.55 -13.45 -8.67
C PHE A 203 -7.58 -13.73 -9.83
N LYS A 204 -7.26 -12.69 -10.62
CA LYS A 204 -6.28 -12.78 -11.71
C LYS A 204 -4.91 -13.16 -11.17
N GLN A 205 -4.45 -12.51 -10.09
CA GLN A 205 -3.19 -12.83 -9.45
C GLN A 205 -3.16 -14.27 -8.94
N ALA A 206 -4.19 -14.72 -8.22
CA ALA A 206 -4.27 -16.08 -7.70
C ALA A 206 -4.23 -17.12 -8.83
N LYS A 207 -4.90 -16.86 -9.97
CA LYS A 207 -4.87 -17.73 -11.15
C LYS A 207 -3.48 -17.80 -11.76
N VAL A 208 -2.84 -16.65 -11.99
CA VAL A 208 -1.49 -16.58 -12.55
C VAL A 208 -0.47 -17.28 -11.65
N GLU A 209 -0.54 -17.06 -10.34
CA GLU A 209 0.36 -17.71 -9.38
C GLU A 209 0.13 -19.21 -9.28
N GLN A 210 -1.11 -19.68 -9.40
CA GLN A 210 -1.43 -21.10 -9.49
C GLN A 210 -0.85 -21.73 -10.77
N GLU A 211 -1.04 -21.11 -11.94
CA GLU A 211 -0.46 -21.57 -13.20
C GLU A 211 1.08 -21.58 -13.15
N ASN A 212 1.70 -20.59 -12.51
CA ASN A 212 3.15 -20.55 -12.33
C ASN A 212 3.63 -21.69 -11.41
N ALA A 213 2.89 -22.02 -10.35
CA ALA A 213 3.20 -23.15 -9.48
C ALA A 213 3.07 -24.49 -10.21
N ASP A 214 2.05 -24.65 -11.06
CA ASP A 214 1.86 -25.86 -11.87
C ASP A 214 2.97 -25.99 -12.94
N LYS A 215 3.34 -24.90 -13.63
CA LYS A 215 4.46 -24.90 -14.59
C LYS A 215 5.80 -25.22 -13.94
N ALA A 216 6.05 -24.66 -12.75
CA ALA A 216 7.27 -24.94 -12.00
C ALA A 216 7.37 -26.43 -11.64
N PHE A 217 6.26 -27.06 -11.27
CA PHE A 217 6.19 -28.50 -11.01
C PHE A 217 6.50 -29.32 -12.28
N GLU A 218 5.90 -28.99 -13.43
CA GLU A 218 6.19 -29.68 -14.69
C GLU A 218 7.65 -29.53 -15.14
N GLU A 219 8.24 -28.35 -14.96
CA GLU A 219 9.65 -28.12 -15.29
C GLU A 219 10.58 -28.91 -14.36
N GLU A 220 10.24 -29.04 -13.08
CA GLU A 220 10.95 -29.89 -12.12
C GLU A 220 10.85 -31.37 -12.52
N GLU A 221 9.69 -31.84 -12.99
CA GLU A 221 9.52 -33.20 -13.53
C GLU A 221 10.37 -33.42 -14.80
N LYS A 222 10.39 -32.46 -15.72
CA LYS A 222 11.22 -32.55 -16.95
C LYS A 222 12.72 -32.56 -16.63
N LYS A 223 13.18 -31.70 -15.71
CA LYS A 223 14.58 -31.68 -15.24
C LYS A 223 14.97 -32.99 -14.56
N ALA A 224 14.09 -33.55 -13.73
CA ALA A 224 14.32 -34.84 -13.09
C ALA A 224 14.44 -35.98 -14.12
N ALA A 225 13.61 -35.98 -15.17
CA ALA A 225 13.66 -36.98 -16.24
C ALA A 225 14.96 -36.88 -17.06
N VAL A 226 15.42 -35.66 -17.39
CA VAL A 226 16.68 -35.45 -18.14
C VAL A 226 17.90 -35.88 -17.31
N ASN A 227 17.91 -35.60 -16.00
CA ASN A 227 19.00 -36.06 -15.12
C ASN A 227 19.02 -37.57 -14.92
N SER A 228 17.88 -38.26 -15.07
CA SER A 228 17.81 -39.72 -15.04
C SER A 228 18.18 -40.40 -16.37
N GLY A 229 18.32 -39.62 -17.46
CA GLY A 229 18.52 -40.12 -18.83
C GLY A 229 19.97 -40.24 -19.29
N ASN A 230 20.97 -40.08 -18.42
CA ASN A 230 22.39 -40.16 -18.79
C ASN A 230 23.08 -41.42 -18.22
N PRO A 231 23.07 -42.57 -18.91
CA PRO A 231 23.90 -43.72 -18.54
C PRO A 231 25.22 -43.75 -19.34
N ASN A 232 26.31 -44.09 -18.63
CA ASN A 232 27.72 -44.36 -19.04
C ASN A 232 28.70 -43.25 -18.64
N LYS A 233 29.83 -43.44 -17.94
CA LYS A 233 30.68 -44.56 -17.47
C LYS A 233 31.57 -43.91 -16.37
N GLU A 234 32.04 -44.47 -15.25
CA GLU A 234 32.56 -45.79 -14.92
C GLU A 234 32.54 -45.95 -13.38
N LEU A 235 32.48 -47.21 -12.96
CA LEU A 235 32.39 -47.71 -11.58
C LEU A 235 33.80 -48.12 -11.09
N GLU A 236 33.94 -48.18 -9.76
CA GLU A 236 35.00 -48.86 -8.97
C GLU A 236 36.33 -48.08 -8.83
N SER A 237 37.01 -48.02 -7.69
CA SER A 237 36.87 -48.63 -6.36
C SER A 237 37.91 -47.93 -5.47
N ASP A 238 37.62 -47.61 -4.21
CA ASP A 238 38.36 -48.28 -3.13
C ASP A 238 37.86 -47.94 -1.72
N VAL A 239 37.87 -48.99 -0.93
CA VAL A 239 37.39 -49.16 0.44
C VAL A 239 38.48 -48.78 1.45
N SER A 240 38.07 -48.46 2.68
CA SER A 240 38.83 -48.45 3.96
C SER A 240 39.08 -47.03 4.51
N LYS A 241 38.79 -46.64 5.75
CA LYS A 241 38.65 -47.41 7.00
C LYS A 241 37.85 -46.62 8.05
N ALA A 242 37.29 -47.42 8.94
CA ALA A 242 36.43 -47.19 10.09
C ALA A 242 37.07 -46.52 11.33
N ILE A 243 36.20 -45.85 12.14
CA ILE A 243 36.12 -45.82 13.64
C ILE A 243 37.34 -45.18 14.36
N VAL A 244 37.22 -44.16 15.23
CA VAL A 244 36.70 -44.21 16.62
C VAL A 244 36.25 -42.82 17.16
N ASP A 245 35.17 -42.84 17.97
CA ASP A 245 34.64 -41.78 18.83
C ASP A 245 35.54 -41.37 20.01
N SER A 246 35.50 -40.10 20.41
CA SER A 246 35.54 -39.64 21.83
C SER A 246 35.21 -38.14 21.97
N LYS A 247 34.25 -37.83 22.85
CA LYS A 247 33.74 -36.49 23.25
C LYS A 247 33.95 -36.32 24.78
N PRO A 248 33.80 -35.13 25.41
CA PRO A 248 34.40 -33.80 25.21
C PRO A 248 35.16 -33.30 26.48
N LYS A 249 35.98 -32.23 26.39
CA LYS A 249 36.32 -31.40 27.57
C LYS A 249 36.71 -29.95 27.21
N ARG A 250 35.80 -29.02 27.54
CA ARG A 250 35.95 -27.73 28.23
C ARG A 250 37.22 -26.87 27.97
N GLY A 251 37.04 -25.66 27.42
CA GLY A 251 38.03 -24.58 27.55
C GLY A 251 37.84 -23.42 26.57
N SER A 252 37.77 -22.20 27.10
CA SER A 252 37.50 -20.94 26.38
C SER A 252 38.77 -20.22 25.92
N ARG A 253 38.67 -19.46 24.81
CA ARG A 253 39.34 -18.18 24.45
C ARG A 253 40.19 -18.15 23.15
N LYS A 254 39.72 -17.26 22.25
CA LYS A 254 40.41 -16.09 21.64
C LYS A 254 41.51 -16.33 20.57
N THR A 255 41.46 -15.47 19.53
CA THR A 255 42.52 -15.10 18.55
C THR A 255 42.99 -16.19 17.59
N SER A 256 43.41 -16.00 16.34
CA SER A 256 43.56 -14.91 15.36
C SER A 256 43.99 -15.59 14.04
N ASN A 257 44.07 -14.82 12.95
CA ASN A 257 44.78 -15.07 11.67
C ASN A 257 43.98 -15.84 10.59
N GLN A 258 43.56 -15.19 9.49
CA GLN A 258 44.32 -14.81 8.27
C GLN A 258 44.01 -15.84 7.17
N LEU A 259 43.06 -15.58 6.26
CA LEU A 259 43.27 -15.07 4.89
C LEU A 259 44.37 -15.84 4.15
N THR A 260 44.08 -16.57 3.08
CA THR A 260 44.29 -16.20 1.65
C THR A 260 44.36 -17.54 0.86
N ILE A 261 44.15 -17.73 -0.45
CA ILE A 261 43.78 -16.98 -1.67
C ILE A 261 43.47 -18.11 -2.69
N THR A 262 42.47 -17.97 -3.55
CA THR A 262 42.68 -18.26 -4.98
C THR A 262 41.75 -17.36 -5.77
N GLU A 263 42.38 -16.43 -6.49
CA GLU A 263 41.79 -15.54 -7.47
C GLU A 263 41.50 -16.33 -8.75
N GLU A 264 40.41 -16.00 -9.45
CA GLU A 264 40.45 -15.94 -10.90
C GLU A 264 39.49 -14.84 -11.38
N ALA A 265 39.99 -14.08 -12.35
CA ALA A 265 39.65 -12.69 -12.62
C ALA A 265 38.48 -12.51 -13.60
N SER A 266 37.83 -11.34 -13.57
CA SER A 266 37.74 -10.47 -14.76
C SER A 266 36.99 -9.15 -14.56
N SER A 267 37.59 -8.11 -15.14
CA SER A 267 37.03 -6.83 -15.58
C SER A 267 36.90 -5.68 -14.55
N ALA A 268 37.88 -4.78 -14.66
CA ALA A 268 38.01 -3.53 -13.96
C ALA A 268 36.93 -2.51 -14.36
N LYS A 269 36.12 -2.10 -13.38
CA LYS A 269 35.48 -0.78 -13.34
C LYS A 269 35.89 -0.14 -12.02
N LYS A 270 36.60 0.99 -12.07
CA LYS A 270 37.05 1.74 -10.89
C LYS A 270 35.82 2.05 -10.02
N LYS A 271 35.68 1.40 -8.87
CA LYS A 271 34.57 1.65 -7.95
C LYS A 271 34.75 3.05 -7.35
N PRO A 272 33.75 3.94 -7.46
CA PRO A 272 33.80 5.22 -6.77
C PRO A 272 33.90 4.99 -5.26
N LYS A 273 34.84 5.68 -4.61
CA LYS A 273 35.03 5.59 -3.15
C LYS A 273 33.84 6.24 -2.45
N LEU A 274 33.05 5.46 -1.72
CA LEU A 274 31.99 5.97 -0.86
C LEU A 274 32.59 6.70 0.34
N VAL A 275 32.25 7.98 0.50
CA VAL A 275 32.65 8.82 1.63
C VAL A 275 31.43 9.12 2.49
N THR A 276 31.57 9.11 3.81
CA THR A 276 30.49 9.51 4.74
C THR A 276 30.05 10.94 4.46
N GLY A 277 28.74 11.16 4.33
CA GLY A 277 28.13 12.43 3.95
C GLY A 277 27.80 12.56 2.46
N SER A 278 28.19 11.59 1.63
CA SER A 278 27.79 11.56 0.21
C SER A 278 26.33 11.11 0.03
N THR A 279 25.72 11.57 -1.07
CA THR A 279 24.41 11.08 -1.51
C THR A 279 24.59 9.75 -2.23
N VAL A 280 23.76 8.79 -1.85
CA VAL A 280 23.80 7.42 -2.35
C VAL A 280 22.39 7.02 -2.78
N GLN A 281 22.31 6.24 -3.85
CA GLN A 281 21.09 5.61 -4.32
C GLN A 281 21.07 4.15 -3.88
N ILE A 282 19.92 3.71 -3.38
CA ILE A 282 19.70 2.33 -2.96
C ILE A 282 19.37 1.49 -4.20
N ILE A 283 20.12 0.41 -4.42
CA ILE A 283 20.02 -0.47 -5.61
C ILE A 283 19.42 -1.85 -5.30
N SER A 284 19.06 -2.14 -4.05
CA SER A 284 18.46 -3.41 -3.65
C SER A 284 17.51 -3.25 -2.46
N GLY A 285 16.60 -4.21 -2.29
CA GLY A 285 15.63 -4.24 -1.19
C GLY A 285 14.37 -3.38 -1.42
N SER A 286 13.56 -3.24 -0.36
CA SER A 286 12.26 -2.54 -0.40
C SER A 286 12.36 -1.03 -0.68
N PHE A 287 13.58 -0.49 -0.66
CA PHE A 287 13.87 0.93 -0.87
C PHE A 287 14.67 1.17 -2.16
N LEU A 288 14.62 0.22 -3.10
CA LEU A 288 15.21 0.35 -4.42
C LEU A 288 14.80 1.65 -5.11
N GLY A 289 15.79 2.41 -5.59
CA GLY A 289 15.61 3.65 -6.35
C GLY A 289 15.57 4.92 -5.49
N PHE A 290 15.44 4.83 -4.16
CA PHE A 290 15.48 6.00 -3.29
C PHE A 290 16.91 6.54 -3.13
N ALA A 291 17.03 7.86 -3.17
CA ALA A 291 18.25 8.59 -2.86
C ALA A 291 18.27 9.01 -1.39
N GLY A 292 19.44 8.90 -0.75
CA GLY A 292 19.63 9.24 0.65
C GLY A 292 21.06 9.67 0.95
N THR A 293 21.29 10.16 2.16
CA THR A 293 22.61 10.58 2.65
C THR A 293 23.25 9.49 3.50
N LEU A 294 24.50 9.14 3.20
CA LEU A 294 25.24 8.13 3.92
C LEU A 294 25.79 8.70 5.25
N LYS A 295 25.17 8.38 6.38
CA LYS A 295 25.59 8.92 7.69
C LYS A 295 26.76 8.16 8.30
N LYS A 296 26.76 6.83 8.19
CA LYS A 296 27.78 5.98 8.80
C LYS A 296 28.12 4.83 7.87
N LEU A 297 29.42 4.58 7.70
CA LEU A 297 29.94 3.48 6.91
C LEU A 297 30.86 2.63 7.79
N ASN A 298 30.49 1.38 8.04
CA ASN A 298 31.33 0.45 8.76
C ASN A 298 32.05 -0.50 7.78
N SER A 299 33.29 -0.16 7.44
CA SER A 299 34.13 -0.95 6.52
C SER A 299 34.39 -2.38 7.03
N LYS A 300 34.33 -2.61 8.36
CA LYS A 300 34.57 -3.93 8.95
C LYS A 300 33.36 -4.87 8.80
N THR A 301 32.15 -4.35 8.93
CA THR A 301 30.91 -5.14 8.84
C THR A 301 30.22 -5.03 7.49
N LYS A 302 30.74 -4.20 6.57
CA LYS A 302 30.12 -3.87 5.27
C LYS A 302 28.69 -3.35 5.39
N MET A 303 28.36 -2.71 6.52
CA MET A 303 27.05 -2.08 6.75
C MET A 303 27.16 -0.55 6.65
N ALA A 304 26.12 0.05 6.09
CA ALA A 304 25.97 1.46 5.84
C ALA A 304 24.62 1.95 6.39
N THR A 305 24.65 2.98 7.23
CA THR A 305 23.44 3.64 7.73
C THR A 305 23.10 4.82 6.83
N VAL A 306 22.00 4.72 6.11
CA VAL A 306 21.52 5.72 5.14
C VAL A 306 20.28 6.43 5.67
N HIS A 307 20.29 7.75 5.59
CA HIS A 307 19.13 8.60 5.88
C HIS A 307 18.47 9.01 4.56
N PHE A 308 17.22 8.64 4.32
CA PHE A 308 16.51 9.03 3.10
C PHE A 308 15.11 9.54 3.43
N THR A 309 14.57 10.38 2.55
CA THR A 309 13.25 10.98 2.73
C THR A 309 12.22 10.20 1.93
N MET A 310 11.20 9.68 2.61
CA MET A 310 10.08 8.98 1.99
C MET A 310 8.78 9.55 2.54
N PHE A 311 7.87 9.96 1.66
CA PHE A 311 6.60 10.64 2.03
C PHE A 311 6.78 11.92 2.88
N GLY A 312 7.84 12.69 2.61
CA GLY A 312 8.16 13.90 3.37
C GLY A 312 8.62 13.66 4.81
N LYS A 313 8.95 12.41 5.16
CA LYS A 313 9.52 12.02 6.46
C LYS A 313 10.91 11.43 6.26
N GLU A 314 11.85 11.80 7.12
CA GLU A 314 13.19 11.19 7.16
C GLU A 314 13.12 9.80 7.78
N ASN A 315 13.66 8.80 7.07
CA ASN A 315 13.78 7.42 7.51
C ASN A 315 15.25 7.03 7.54
N ILE A 316 15.60 6.14 8.47
CA ILE A 316 16.96 5.63 8.67
C ILE A 316 16.92 4.13 8.40
N VAL A 317 17.80 3.64 7.53
CA VAL A 317 17.90 2.21 7.22
C VAL A 317 19.37 1.81 7.19
N ASP A 318 19.65 0.65 7.78
CA ASP A 318 20.95 -0.01 7.69
C ASP A 318 20.93 -0.99 6.51
N LEU A 319 21.82 -0.77 5.54
CA LEU A 319 21.94 -1.56 4.32
C LEU A 319 23.37 -2.07 4.15
N ASP A 320 23.54 -3.10 3.35
CA ASP A 320 24.88 -3.54 2.97
C ASP A 320 25.50 -2.57 1.95
N VAL A 321 26.82 -2.42 2.00
CA VAL A 321 27.57 -1.55 1.06
C VAL A 321 27.38 -1.97 -0.41
N SER A 322 27.04 -3.24 -0.65
CA SER A 322 26.73 -3.76 -1.98
C SER A 322 25.36 -3.33 -2.50
N GLU A 323 24.48 -2.84 -1.63
CA GLU A 323 23.10 -2.42 -1.95
C GLU A 323 22.97 -0.91 -2.18
N ILE A 324 24.09 -0.18 -2.13
CA ILE A 324 24.14 1.26 -2.33
C ILE A 324 25.17 1.63 -3.40
N VAL A 325 24.85 2.65 -4.19
CA VAL A 325 25.73 3.21 -5.22
C VAL A 325 25.79 4.72 -5.01
N PRO A 326 26.96 5.38 -5.11
CA PRO A 326 27.00 6.83 -5.06
C PRO A 326 26.20 7.42 -6.21
N GLU A 327 25.35 8.39 -5.89
CA GLU A 327 24.57 9.11 -6.89
C GLU A 327 25.52 10.05 -7.65
N THR A 328 25.92 9.64 -8.85
CA THR A 328 26.59 10.52 -9.81
C THR A 328 25.50 11.31 -10.53
N ASN A 329 25.32 12.58 -10.17
CA ASN A 329 24.68 13.54 -11.08
C ASN A 329 25.52 13.70 -12.35
#